data_AF-A0A1U9UVM6-F1
#
_entry.id   AF-A0A1U9UVM6-F1
#
_cell.length_a   1.000
_cell.length_b   1.000
_cell.length_c   1.000
_cell.angle_alpha   90.00
_cell.angle_beta   90.00
_cell.angle_gamma   90.00
#
_symmetry.space_group_name_H-M   'P 1'
#
loop_
_entity.id
_entity.type
_entity.pdbx_description
1 polymer ?
#
loop_
_entity_poly.entity_id
_entity_poly.type
_entity_poly.pdbx_seq_one_letter_code
_entity_poly.pdbx_strand_id
1 'polypeptide(L)'
;MPRAIVLNPADNVATLLDPGQAGEACVLQGERQGSLALLQDVPFGHKICIADTVAGETILKYGQVIGRASRAVRAGEHMHVHNIESARARGDLKKG
;
A
#
# COMPACT_ATOMS: atom_id res chain seq x y z
N MET A 1 14.62 11.80 -3.41
CA MET A 1 13.63 11.40 -2.39
C MET A 1 12.25 11.38 -3.04
N PRO A 2 11.74 10.20 -3.39
CA PRO A 2 10.40 10.06 -3.97
C PRO A 2 9.32 10.50 -2.98
N ARG A 3 8.18 10.96 -3.50
CA ARG A 3 7.02 11.35 -2.68
C ARG A 3 5.89 10.36 -2.85
N ALA A 4 5.10 10.16 -1.80
CA ALA A 4 3.86 9.41 -1.87
C ALA A 4 2.72 10.14 -1.16
N ILE A 5 1.51 10.00 -1.68
CA ILE A 5 0.31 10.65 -1.13
C ILE A 5 -0.58 9.66 -0.40
N VAL A 6 -1.03 10.06 0.78
CA VAL A 6 -2.07 9.42 1.60
C VAL A 6 -3.31 10.30 1.52
N LEU A 7 -4.43 9.74 1.05
CA LEU A 7 -5.63 10.52 0.69
C LEU A 7 -6.77 10.41 1.70
N ASN A 8 -6.65 9.50 2.66
CA ASN A 8 -7.58 9.38 3.76
C ASN A 8 -6.82 9.01 5.05
N PRO A 9 -7.24 9.51 6.23
CA PRO A 9 -6.61 9.15 7.49
C PRO A 9 -6.65 7.64 7.82
N ALA A 10 -7.63 6.91 7.26
CA ALA A 10 -7.77 5.47 7.43
C ALA A 10 -6.95 4.64 6.44
N ASP A 11 -6.27 5.26 5.47
CA ASP A 11 -5.49 4.52 4.48
C ASP A 11 -4.26 3.87 5.13
N ASN A 12 -4.01 2.60 4.78
CA ASN A 12 -2.79 1.88 5.17
C ASN A 12 -1.84 1.66 3.99
N VAL A 13 -2.10 2.34 2.87
CA VAL A 13 -1.20 2.45 1.73
C VAL A 13 -1.11 3.89 1.23
N ALA A 14 0.02 4.26 0.65
CA ALA A 14 0.21 5.52 -0.07
C ALA A 14 0.43 5.25 -1.56
N THR A 15 0.17 6.24 -2.42
CA THR A 15 0.48 6.16 -3.86
C THR A 15 1.71 6.99 -4.18
N LEU A 16 2.70 6.40 -4.83
CA LEU A 16 3.89 7.13 -5.27
C LEU A 16 3.56 8.16 -6.35
N LEU A 17 4.14 9.35 -6.18
CA LEU A 17 4.08 10.48 -7.12
C LEU A 17 5.35 10.61 -7.96
N ASP A 18 6.38 9.85 -7.62
CA ASP A 18 7.65 9.73 -8.34
C ASP A 18 8.08 8.25 -8.27
N PRO A 19 8.83 7.70 -9.25
CA PRO A 19 9.43 6.39 -9.08
C PRO A 19 10.44 6.42 -7.93
N GLY A 20 10.63 5.29 -7.25
CA GLY A 20 11.57 5.18 -6.13
C GLY A 20 12.38 3.89 -6.17
N GLN A 21 13.58 3.95 -5.60
CA GLN A 21 14.51 2.82 -5.52
C GLN A 21 14.59 2.25 -4.11
N ALA A 22 14.98 0.98 -4.00
CA ALA A 22 15.24 0.33 -2.71
C ALA A 22 16.23 1.15 -1.86
N GLY A 23 15.90 1.32 -0.58
CA GLY A 23 16.70 2.07 0.39
C GLY A 23 16.46 3.59 0.38
N GLU A 24 15.77 4.14 -0.62
CA GLU A 24 15.45 5.57 -0.63
C GLU A 24 14.42 5.92 0.46
N ALA A 25 14.62 7.07 1.09
CA ALA A 25 13.60 7.70 1.91
C ALA A 25 12.49 8.26 1.02
N CYS A 26 11.26 7.75 1.21
CA CYS A 26 10.05 8.26 0.62
C CYS A 26 9.33 9.20 1.59
N VAL A 27 8.96 10.39 1.12
CA VAL A 27 8.21 11.38 1.90
C VAL A 27 6.72 11.13 1.74
N LEU A 28 6.00 10.94 2.85
CA LEU A 28 4.55 10.86 2.89
C LEU A 28 3.95 12.26 3.03
N GLN A 29 2.93 12.54 2.23
CA GLN A 29 2.17 13.79 2.24
C GLN A 29 0.65 13.55 2.12
N GLY A 30 -0.14 14.58 2.38
CA GLY A 30 -1.60 14.51 2.40
C GLY A 30 -2.14 14.35 3.83
N GLU A 31 -3.08 13.43 4.01
CA GLU A 31 -3.74 13.16 5.30
C GLU A 31 -2.81 12.50 6.33
N ARG A 32 -1.67 11.97 5.89
CA ARG A 32 -0.59 11.51 6.75
C ARG A 32 0.75 12.04 6.25
N GLN A 33 1.50 12.63 7.17
CA GLN A 33 2.84 13.17 6.92
C GLN A 33 3.90 12.30 7.59
N GLY A 34 5.11 12.28 7.02
CA GLY A 34 6.25 11.56 7.59
C GLY A 34 7.20 11.07 6.51
N SER A 35 8.04 10.10 6.85
CA SER A 35 8.90 9.41 5.89
C SER A 35 9.05 7.94 6.25
N LEU A 36 9.34 7.13 5.24
CA LEU A 36 9.70 5.71 5.39
C LEU A 36 10.73 5.32 4.33
N ALA A 37 11.43 4.21 4.54
CA ALA A 37 12.36 3.68 3.54
C ALA A 37 11.62 2.73 2.58
N LEU A 38 11.86 2.86 1.27
CA LEU A 38 11.37 1.89 0.29
C LEU A 38 12.16 0.59 0.38
N LEU A 39 11.49 -0.55 0.37
CA LEU A 39 12.16 -1.86 0.51
C LEU A 39 12.47 -2.56 -0.84
N GLN A 40 11.93 -2.03 -1.93
CA GLN A 40 12.28 -2.42 -3.30
C GLN A 40 12.04 -1.24 -4.24
N ASP A 41 12.46 -1.39 -5.49
CA ASP A 41 12.11 -0.45 -6.54
C ASP A 41 10.59 -0.45 -6.76
N VAL A 42 10.01 0.75 -6.83
CA VAL A 42 8.57 0.92 -7.00
C VAL A 42 8.28 1.96 -8.09
N PRO A 43 7.50 1.62 -9.12
CA PRO A 43 7.15 2.55 -10.18
C PRO A 43 6.28 3.72 -9.70
N PHE A 44 6.27 4.80 -10.49
CA PHE A 44 5.31 5.88 -10.36
C PHE A 44 3.86 5.37 -10.35
N GLY A 45 3.01 5.93 -9.49
CA GLY A 45 1.58 5.59 -9.42
C GLY A 45 1.27 4.27 -8.70
N HIS A 46 2.29 3.48 -8.34
CA HIS A 46 2.11 2.25 -7.57
C HIS A 46 1.96 2.55 -6.08
N LYS A 47 1.42 1.56 -5.34
CA LYS A 47 1.14 1.72 -3.92
C LYS A 47 2.32 1.22 -3.09
N ILE A 48 2.53 1.84 -1.94
CA ILE A 48 3.44 1.35 -0.90
C ILE A 48 2.68 1.20 0.41
N CYS A 49 3.05 0.22 1.23
CA CYS A 49 2.49 0.06 2.56
C CYS A 49 3.08 1.13 3.49
N ILE A 50 2.26 1.76 4.34
CA ILE A 50 2.72 2.83 5.25
C ILE A 50 2.78 2.40 6.73
N ALA A 51 2.50 1.14 7.00
CA ALA A 51 2.63 0.46 8.29
C ALA A 51 2.89 -1.02 8.02
N ASP A 52 3.41 -1.76 8.98
CA ASP A 52 3.46 -3.23 8.84
C ASP A 52 2.03 -3.77 8.79
N THR A 53 1.79 -4.74 7.91
CA THR A 53 0.46 -5.32 7.66
C THR A 53 0.59 -6.84 7.67
N VAL A 54 -0.27 -7.52 8.43
CA VAL A 54 -0.24 -8.98 8.52
C VAL A 54 -1.05 -9.63 7.40
N ALA A 55 -0.84 -10.93 7.14
CA ALA A 55 -1.64 -11.66 6.17
C ALA A 55 -3.13 -11.65 6.55
N GLY A 56 -4.00 -11.48 5.56
CA GLY A 56 -5.45 -11.36 5.71
C GLY A 56 -5.95 -10.00 6.16
N GLU A 57 -5.06 -9.07 6.53
CA GLU A 57 -5.44 -7.73 6.97
C GLU A 57 -6.02 -6.91 5.81
N THR A 58 -7.01 -6.09 6.13
CA THR A 58 -7.72 -5.24 5.18
C THR A 58 -6.81 -4.15 4.63
N ILE A 59 -6.78 -3.98 3.30
CA ILE A 59 -6.08 -2.87 2.65
C ILE A 59 -7.07 -1.76 2.32
N LEU A 60 -6.80 -0.58 2.85
CA LEU A 60 -7.63 0.62 2.74
C LEU A 60 -6.96 1.66 1.86
N LYS A 61 -7.69 2.13 0.86
CA LYS A 61 -7.29 3.26 0.03
C LYS A 61 -8.50 4.15 -0.25
N TYR A 62 -8.33 5.47 -0.16
CA TYR A 62 -9.44 6.43 -0.25
C TYR A 62 -10.51 6.19 0.83
N GLY A 63 -10.13 5.64 2.00
CA GLY A 63 -11.06 5.24 3.05
C GLY A 63 -11.96 4.06 2.69
N GLN A 64 -11.62 3.31 1.63
CA GLN A 64 -12.40 2.16 1.15
C GLN A 64 -11.57 0.90 1.14
N VAL A 65 -12.21 -0.24 1.42
CA VAL A 65 -11.57 -1.55 1.31
C VAL A 65 -11.31 -1.86 -0.17
N ILE A 66 -10.04 -2.00 -0.53
CA ILE A 66 -9.64 -2.41 -1.88
C ILE A 66 -9.28 -3.91 -1.96
N GLY A 67 -9.03 -4.54 -0.82
CA GLY A 67 -8.63 -5.94 -0.75
C GLY A 67 -8.11 -6.35 0.61
N ARG A 68 -7.44 -7.50 0.66
CA ARG A 68 -6.70 -7.99 1.83
C ARG A 68 -5.26 -8.34 1.46
N ALA A 69 -4.34 -8.22 2.39
CA ALA A 69 -2.97 -8.65 2.19
C ALA A 69 -2.93 -10.19 2.04
N SER A 70 -2.40 -10.70 0.94
CA SER A 70 -2.22 -12.17 0.75
C SER A 70 -1.10 -12.75 1.62
N ARG A 71 -0.16 -11.90 2.06
CA ARG A 71 0.97 -12.22 2.93
C ARG A 71 1.26 -11.04 3.84
N ALA A 72 2.06 -11.27 4.88
CA ALA A 72 2.63 -10.16 5.66
C ALA A 72 3.52 -9.29 4.76
N VAL A 73 3.43 -7.98 4.93
CA VAL A 73 4.18 -6.95 4.21
C VAL A 73 4.62 -5.86 5.20
N ARG A 74 5.83 -5.35 5.02
CA ARG A 74 6.39 -4.30 5.88
C ARG A 74 6.08 -2.90 5.36
N ALA A 75 6.15 -1.91 6.23
CA ALA A 75 6.14 -0.51 5.82
C ALA A 75 7.25 -0.26 4.77
N GLY A 76 6.89 0.42 3.68
CA GLY A 76 7.75 0.65 2.52
C GLY A 76 7.75 -0.47 1.48
N GLU A 77 7.00 -1.55 1.68
CA GLU A 77 6.83 -2.57 0.65
C GLU A 77 5.87 -2.13 -0.47
N HIS A 78 6.18 -2.55 -1.71
CA HIS A 78 5.34 -2.33 -2.87
C HIS A 78 4.03 -3.14 -2.76
N MET A 79 2.88 -2.48 -2.91
CA MET A 79 1.54 -3.06 -2.80
C MET A 79 0.85 -3.10 -4.18
N HIS A 80 0.66 -4.30 -4.73
CA HIS A 80 0.08 -4.56 -6.06
C HIS A 80 -0.75 -5.85 -6.09
N VAL A 81 -1.27 -6.23 -7.25
CA VAL A 81 -2.14 -7.41 -7.43
C VAL A 81 -1.52 -8.74 -6.98
N HIS A 82 -0.19 -8.83 -6.86
CA HIS A 82 0.48 -10.05 -6.41
C HIS A 82 0.45 -10.22 -4.89
N ASN A 83 0.23 -9.13 -4.13
CA ASN A 83 0.16 -9.18 -2.68
C ASN A 83 -1.15 -8.61 -2.10
N ILE A 84 -2.06 -8.13 -2.94
CA ILE A 84 -3.43 -7.75 -2.58
C ILE A 84 -4.42 -8.71 -3.22
N GLU A 85 -5.17 -9.42 -2.39
CA GLU A 85 -6.38 -10.13 -2.82
C GLU A 85 -7.52 -9.13 -2.96
N SER A 86 -7.98 -8.90 -4.20
CA SER A 86 -9.06 -7.94 -4.49
C SER A 86 -10.35 -8.30 -3.75
N ALA A 87 -10.96 -7.31 -3.10
CA ALA A 87 -12.29 -7.42 -2.49
C ALA A 87 -13.44 -7.28 -3.51
N ARG A 88 -13.15 -6.86 -4.75
CA ARG A 88 -14.17 -6.70 -5.81
C ARG A 88 -14.21 -7.96 -6.69
N ALA A 89 -15.44 -8.46 -6.91
CA ALA A 89 -15.79 -9.52 -7.86
C ALA A 89 -15.20 -10.92 -7.61
N ARG A 90 -15.12 -11.36 -6.35
CA ARG A 90 -14.79 -12.75 -6.00
C ARG A 90 -16.05 -13.63 -5.94
N GLY A 91 -16.64 -13.93 -7.10
CA GLY A 91 -17.76 -14.88 -7.22
C GLY A 91 -17.36 -16.34 -6.95
N ASP A 92 -16.07 -16.60 -6.75
CA ASP A 92 -15.42 -17.89 -6.52
C ASP A 92 -15.28 -18.26 -5.04
N LEU A 93 -15.44 -17.30 -4.12
CA LEU A 93 -15.41 -17.60 -2.69
C LEU A 93 -16.72 -18.28 -2.30
N LYS A 94 -16.67 -19.60 -2.09
CA LYS A 94 -17.77 -20.33 -1.44
C LYS A 94 -18.09 -19.62 -0.13
N LYS A 95 -19.30 -19.09 -0.01
CA LYS A 95 -19.86 -18.68 1.28
C LYS A 95 -19.85 -19.91 2.17
N GLY A 96 -18.97 -19.90 3.18
CA GLY A 96 -19.06 -20.82 4.32
C GLY A 96 -20.28 -20.52 5.16
#